data_AF-A0A364Y5X8-F1
#
_entry.id   AF-A0A364Y5X8-F1
#
_cell.length_a   1.000
_cell.length_b   1.000
_cell.length_c   1.000
_cell.angle_alpha   90.00
_cell.angle_beta   90.00
_cell.angle_gamma   90.00
#
_symmetry.space_group_name_H-M   'P 1'
#
loop_
_entity.id
_entity.type
_entity.pdbx_description
1 polymer ?
#
loop_
_entity_poly.entity_id
_entity_poly.type
_entity_poly.pdbx_seq_one_letter_code
_entity_poly.pdbx_strand_id
1 'polypeptide(L)'
;MAVRSIFNLWNYQMLNKEPRAFLILLLALVLTSCERTGKKVSEQAIHIEQVRIGQTVFQENCQSCHKMNRRDESMFLEIFDRLPQPSDSYFAKFVRDSKKLKKSGDEYARYLDIHYGSDYEHTFSELTEEEIYDMIQYIKSRCPSAEKQ
;
A
#
# COMPACT_ATOMS: atom_id res chain seq x y z
N MET A 1 -0.41 -69.81 26.16
CA MET A 1 0.88 -69.09 26.30
C MET A 1 0.61 -67.60 26.20
N ALA A 2 1.24 -66.82 27.07
CA ALA A 2 0.78 -65.51 27.53
C ALA A 2 0.96 -64.37 26.51
N VAL A 3 -0.08 -63.56 26.36
CA VAL A 3 -0.01 -62.21 25.80
C VAL A 3 0.17 -61.24 26.97
N ARG A 4 1.32 -60.57 27.06
CA ARG A 4 1.55 -59.49 28.03
C ARG A 4 2.04 -58.25 27.30
N SER A 5 1.13 -57.27 27.26
CA SER A 5 1.32 -55.83 27.49
C SER A 5 2.75 -55.29 27.35
N ILE A 6 2.96 -54.46 26.32
CA ILE A 6 4.02 -53.45 26.30
C ILE A 6 3.34 -52.11 25.98
N PHE A 7 2.47 -51.68 26.90
CA PHE A 7 2.07 -50.29 27.01
C PHE A 7 2.70 -49.77 28.30
N ASN A 8 3.26 -48.56 28.22
CA ASN A 8 3.92 -47.80 29.28
C ASN A 8 5.41 -48.13 29.46
N LEU A 9 6.25 -47.16 29.09
CA LEU A 9 7.35 -46.59 29.89
C LEU A 9 8.20 -45.67 28.98
N TRP A 10 7.56 -44.71 28.30
CA TRP A 10 8.30 -43.55 27.79
C TRP A 10 8.30 -42.47 28.87
N ASN A 11 9.32 -42.59 29.72
CA ASN A 11 10.07 -41.53 30.37
C ASN A 11 9.37 -40.17 30.59
N TYR A 12 8.58 -40.10 31.66
CA TYR A 12 8.15 -38.88 32.31
C TYR A 12 9.26 -38.35 33.25
N GLN A 13 10.49 -38.17 32.76
CA GLN A 13 11.65 -37.74 33.56
C GLN A 13 12.33 -36.45 33.07
N MET A 14 11.78 -35.78 32.06
CA MET A 14 12.32 -34.52 31.52
C MET A 14 11.55 -33.26 31.96
N LEU A 15 10.71 -33.35 33.00
CA LEU A 15 9.78 -32.26 33.39
C LEU A 15 10.11 -31.53 34.71
N ASN A 16 11.21 -31.86 35.41
CA ASN A 16 11.40 -31.38 36.79
C ASN A 16 12.71 -30.65 37.08
N LYS A 17 13.55 -30.30 36.09
CA LYS A 17 14.86 -29.70 36.43
C LYS A 17 14.88 -28.19 36.63
N GLU A 18 14.08 -27.36 35.97
CA GLU A 18 14.12 -25.90 36.23
C GLU A 18 12.76 -25.21 35.93
N PRO A 19 11.71 -25.39 36.75
CA PRO A 19 10.40 -24.75 36.52
C PRO A 19 10.48 -23.22 36.52
N ARG A 20 11.52 -22.65 37.12
CA ARG A 20 11.78 -21.20 37.17
C ARG A 20 12.11 -20.61 35.80
N ALA A 21 12.88 -21.31 34.97
CA ALA A 21 13.24 -20.83 33.64
C ALA A 21 12.03 -20.77 32.70
N PHE A 22 11.14 -21.76 32.80
CA PHE A 22 9.89 -21.82 32.02
C PHE A 22 8.88 -20.74 32.45
N LEU A 23 8.78 -20.48 33.75
CA LEU A 23 7.94 -19.41 34.29
C LEU A 23 8.44 -18.01 33.89
N ILE A 24 9.76 -17.78 33.90
CA ILE A 24 10.36 -16.50 33.46
C ILE A 24 10.17 -16.29 31.95
N LEU A 25 10.30 -17.35 31.14
CA LEU A 25 10.07 -17.29 29.69
C LEU A 25 8.60 -17.00 29.35
N LEU A 26 7.65 -17.61 30.07
CA LEU A 26 6.22 -17.34 29.93
C LEU A 26 5.85 -15.92 30.37
N LEU A 27 6.45 -15.40 31.45
CA LEU A 27 6.23 -14.02 31.90
C LEU A 27 6.79 -12.99 30.90
N ALA A 28 7.95 -13.26 30.31
CA ALA A 28 8.54 -12.40 29.28
C ALA A 28 7.69 -12.34 28.00
N LEU A 29 7.08 -13.47 27.60
CA LEU A 29 6.15 -13.54 26.48
C LEU A 29 4.89 -12.68 26.69
N VAL A 30 4.34 -12.66 27.91
CA VAL A 30 3.17 -11.83 28.25
C VAL A 30 3.51 -10.33 28.19
N LEU A 31 4.70 -9.92 28.64
CA LEU A 31 5.12 -8.52 28.62
C LEU A 31 5.32 -7.97 27.19
N THR A 32 5.80 -8.80 26.25
CA THR A 32 5.99 -8.36 24.85
C THR A 32 4.70 -8.19 24.03
N SER A 33 3.55 -8.67 24.51
CA SER A 33 2.29 -8.63 23.75
C SER A 33 1.56 -7.27 23.84
N CYS A 34 1.96 -6.37 24.73
CA CYS A 34 1.20 -5.15 25.04
C CYS A 34 1.55 -3.94 24.13
N GLU A 35 2.66 -3.95 23.39
CA GLU A 35 3.14 -2.78 22.63
C GLU A 35 2.62 -2.71 21.18
N ARG A 36 1.95 -3.75 20.66
CA ARG A 36 1.61 -3.86 19.22
C ARG A 36 0.37 -3.09 18.77
N THR A 37 -0.53 -2.73 19.69
CA THR A 37 -1.84 -2.15 19.35
C THR A 37 -1.77 -0.66 19.02
N GLY A 38 -0.92 0.11 19.71
CA GLY A 38 -0.82 1.57 19.52
C GLY A 38 -0.31 1.99 18.14
N LYS A 39 0.70 1.28 17.61
CA LYS A 39 1.34 1.62 16.32
C LYS A 39 0.41 1.47 15.11
N LYS A 40 -0.46 0.46 15.10
CA LYS A 40 -1.38 0.22 13.98
C LYS A 40 -2.49 1.27 13.89
N VAL A 41 -2.96 1.75 15.04
CA VAL A 41 -4.03 2.77 15.09
C VAL A 41 -3.52 4.10 14.57
N SER A 42 -2.30 4.51 14.93
CA SER A 42 -1.71 5.76 14.41
C SER A 42 -1.48 5.71 12.90
N GLU A 43 -0.99 4.60 12.37
CA GLU A 43 -0.76 4.44 10.93
C GLU A 43 -2.07 4.44 10.13
N GLN A 44 -3.10 3.76 10.63
CA GLN A 44 -4.43 3.78 10.01
C GLN A 44 -5.06 5.18 10.04
N ALA A 45 -4.90 5.94 11.13
CA ALA A 45 -5.41 7.29 11.24
C ALA A 45 -4.70 8.25 10.25
N ILE A 46 -3.38 8.13 10.11
CA ILE A 46 -2.61 8.88 9.11
C ILE A 46 -3.10 8.53 7.71
N HIS A 47 -3.24 7.25 7.39
CA HIS A 47 -3.70 6.80 6.07
C HIS A 47 -5.11 7.32 5.73
N ILE A 48 -6.04 7.32 6.68
CA ILE A 48 -7.39 7.89 6.48
C ILE A 48 -7.32 9.38 6.15
N GLU A 49 -6.46 10.12 6.85
CA GLU A 49 -6.30 11.55 6.62
C GLU A 49 -5.66 11.85 5.26
N GLN A 50 -4.64 11.10 4.86
CA GLN A 50 -4.01 11.20 3.53
C GLN A 50 -5.02 10.98 2.40
N VAL A 51 -5.87 9.96 2.52
CA VAL A 51 -6.95 9.71 1.54
C VAL A 51 -7.94 10.87 1.50
N ARG A 52 -8.26 11.48 2.64
CA ARG A 52 -9.17 12.63 2.72
C ARG A 52 -8.57 13.87 2.05
N ILE A 53 -7.31 14.18 2.32
CA ILE A 53 -6.59 15.30 1.69
C ILE A 53 -6.48 15.06 0.18
N GLY A 54 -6.07 13.85 -0.22
CA GLY A 54 -5.96 13.46 -1.62
C GLY A 54 -7.26 13.58 -2.39
N GLN A 55 -8.39 13.30 -1.74
CA GLN A 55 -9.71 13.52 -2.33
C GLN A 55 -9.93 15.00 -2.64
N THR A 56 -9.61 15.90 -1.71
CA THR A 56 -9.73 17.35 -1.92
C THR A 56 -8.84 17.81 -3.08
N VAL A 57 -7.58 17.39 -3.09
CA VAL A 57 -6.63 17.71 -4.19
C VAL A 57 -7.19 17.25 -5.54
N PHE A 58 -7.70 16.02 -5.63
CA PHE A 58 -8.29 15.50 -6.87
C PHE A 58 -9.52 16.30 -7.30
N GLN A 59 -10.40 16.65 -6.36
CA GLN A 59 -11.63 17.41 -6.65
C GLN A 59 -11.33 18.80 -7.19
N GLU A 60 -10.34 19.48 -6.63
CA GLU A 60 -9.97 20.85 -7.02
C GLU A 60 -9.19 20.89 -8.33
N ASN A 61 -8.32 19.91 -8.59
CA ASN A 61 -7.33 20.00 -9.66
C ASN A 61 -7.57 19.04 -10.83
N CYS A 62 -8.25 17.91 -10.60
CA CYS A 62 -8.38 16.83 -11.60
C CYS A 62 -9.83 16.62 -12.05
N GLN A 63 -10.81 16.91 -11.19
CA GLN A 63 -12.21 16.53 -11.42
C GLN A 63 -12.86 17.25 -12.61
N SER A 64 -12.32 18.38 -13.06
CA SER A 64 -12.80 19.07 -14.26
C SER A 64 -12.81 18.13 -15.48
N CYS A 65 -11.73 17.35 -15.64
CA CYS A 65 -11.55 16.41 -16.76
C CYS A 65 -11.72 14.94 -16.36
N HIS A 66 -11.32 14.55 -15.15
CA HIS A 66 -11.32 13.15 -14.69
C HIS A 66 -12.39 12.92 -13.63
N LYS A 67 -13.44 12.14 -13.94
CA LYS A 67 -14.45 11.83 -12.93
C LYS A 67 -14.12 10.51 -12.21
N MET A 68 -14.29 10.51 -10.90
CA MET A 68 -14.27 9.30 -10.09
C MET A 68 -15.69 8.73 -9.97
N ASN A 69 -16.30 8.42 -11.12
CA ASN A 69 -17.62 7.80 -11.24
C ASN A 69 -17.50 6.50 -12.04
N ARG A 70 -18.52 5.62 -11.99
CA ARG A 70 -18.49 4.28 -12.61
C ARG A 70 -18.08 4.23 -14.09
N ARG A 71 -18.21 5.31 -14.88
CA ARG A 71 -17.84 5.32 -16.31
C ARG A 71 -16.38 5.74 -16.50
N ASP A 72 -15.97 6.80 -15.81
CA ASP A 72 -14.67 7.45 -16.03
C ASP A 72 -13.55 6.87 -15.12
N GLU A 73 -13.93 6.11 -14.10
CA GLU A 73 -13.02 5.36 -13.22
C GLU A 73 -12.18 4.30 -13.97
N SER A 74 -12.68 3.84 -15.12
CA SER A 74 -12.01 2.83 -15.96
C SER A 74 -10.58 3.19 -16.36
N MET A 75 -10.25 4.47 -16.46
CA MET A 75 -8.88 4.89 -16.78
C MET A 75 -7.89 4.68 -15.62
N PHE A 76 -8.39 4.72 -14.37
CA PHE A 76 -7.62 4.60 -13.14
C PHE A 76 -7.56 3.16 -12.61
N LEU A 77 -8.45 2.28 -13.06
CA LEU A 77 -8.36 0.86 -12.72
C LEU A 77 -6.99 0.30 -13.08
N GLU A 78 -6.36 -0.34 -12.10
CA GLU A 78 -5.05 -1.00 -12.21
C GLU A 78 -3.93 -0.07 -12.71
N ILE A 79 -4.12 1.26 -12.61
CA ILE A 79 -3.18 2.21 -13.21
C ILE A 79 -1.77 2.06 -12.64
N PHE A 80 -1.63 1.78 -11.34
CA PHE A 80 -0.33 1.61 -10.71
C PHE A 80 0.36 0.29 -11.08
N ASP A 81 -0.37 -0.71 -11.58
CA ASP A 81 0.21 -1.97 -12.04
C ASP A 81 0.81 -1.85 -13.45
N ARG A 82 0.24 -0.96 -14.28
CA ARG A 82 0.62 -0.77 -15.69
C ARG A 82 1.63 0.35 -15.93
N LEU A 83 1.93 1.18 -14.93
CA LEU A 83 2.90 2.27 -15.05
C LEU A 83 4.35 1.76 -14.92
N PRO A 84 5.32 2.49 -15.50
CA PRO A 84 6.74 2.27 -15.25
C PRO A 84 7.06 2.29 -13.75
N GLN A 85 7.93 1.37 -13.32
CA GLN A 85 8.27 1.20 -11.91
C GLN A 85 9.45 2.11 -11.49
N PRO A 86 9.43 2.67 -10.26
CA PRO A 86 8.37 2.57 -9.25
C PRO A 86 7.15 3.43 -9.60
N SER A 87 5.96 2.81 -9.62
CA SER A 87 4.72 3.37 -10.17
C SER A 87 4.28 4.69 -9.54
N ASP A 88 4.40 4.83 -8.23
CA ASP A 88 3.94 6.03 -7.51
C ASP A 88 4.81 7.24 -7.86
N SER A 89 6.13 7.03 -7.90
CA SER A 89 7.07 8.07 -8.31
C SER A 89 6.88 8.45 -9.78
N TYR A 90 6.64 7.46 -10.64
CA TYR A 90 6.37 7.73 -12.05
C TYR A 90 5.07 8.52 -12.22
N PHE A 91 3.99 8.10 -11.54
CA PHE A 91 2.70 8.80 -11.56
C PHE A 91 2.87 10.24 -11.08
N ALA A 92 3.59 10.47 -9.97
CA ALA A 92 3.85 11.79 -9.45
C ALA A 92 4.61 12.69 -10.45
N LYS A 93 5.61 12.16 -11.16
CA LYS A 93 6.32 12.89 -12.21
C LYS A 93 5.40 13.23 -13.38
N PHE A 94 4.62 12.26 -13.83
CA PHE A 94 3.71 12.42 -14.97
C PHE A 94 2.61 13.44 -14.69
N VAL A 95 1.96 13.37 -13.53
CA VAL A 95 0.92 14.32 -13.13
C VAL A 95 1.52 15.72 -12.96
N ARG A 96 2.68 15.84 -12.31
CA ARG A 96 3.28 17.16 -12.07
C ARG A 96 3.54 17.93 -13.36
N ASP A 97 4.18 17.29 -14.33
CA ASP A 97 4.48 17.92 -15.62
C ASP A 97 4.74 16.86 -16.71
N SER A 98 3.65 16.37 -17.31
CA SER A 98 3.72 15.38 -18.40
C SER A 98 4.45 15.90 -19.64
N LYS A 99 4.37 17.22 -19.90
CA LYS A 99 5.05 17.86 -21.03
C LYS A 99 6.56 17.82 -20.84
N LYS A 100 7.04 18.16 -19.65
CA LYS A 100 8.47 18.11 -19.30
C LYS A 100 8.98 16.67 -19.30
N LEU A 101 8.21 15.72 -18.77
CA LEU A 101 8.56 14.30 -18.79
C LEU A 101 8.68 13.77 -20.23
N LYS A 102 7.74 14.12 -21.12
CA LYS A 102 7.86 13.82 -22.55
C LYS A 102 9.11 14.46 -23.17
N LYS A 103 9.37 15.74 -22.89
CA LYS A 103 10.53 16.47 -23.43
C LYS A 103 11.87 15.91 -22.95
N SER A 104 11.93 15.24 -21.80
CA SER A 104 13.14 14.53 -21.37
C SER A 104 13.44 13.26 -22.16
N GLY A 105 12.58 12.89 -23.11
CA GLY A 105 12.73 11.67 -23.91
C GLY A 105 12.11 10.43 -23.27
N ASP A 106 11.22 10.60 -22.28
CA ASP A 106 10.53 9.47 -21.65
C ASP A 106 9.65 8.75 -22.68
N GLU A 107 9.91 7.45 -22.86
CA GLU A 107 9.26 6.65 -23.90
C GLU A 107 7.77 6.43 -23.64
N TYR A 108 7.39 6.24 -22.38
CA TYR A 108 6.00 5.97 -22.01
C TYR A 108 5.16 7.25 -22.12
N ALA A 109 5.68 8.39 -21.65
CA ALA A 109 5.01 9.68 -21.82
C ALA A 109 4.86 10.06 -23.29
N ARG A 110 5.87 9.81 -24.13
CA ARG A 110 5.79 10.01 -25.58
C ARG A 110 4.79 9.07 -26.24
N TYR A 111 4.74 7.80 -25.83
CA TYR A 111 3.75 6.84 -26.32
C TYR A 111 2.32 7.33 -26.06
N LEU A 112 2.04 7.80 -24.83
CA LEU A 112 0.73 8.33 -24.47
C LEU A 112 0.35 9.56 -25.32
N ASP A 113 1.29 10.49 -25.52
CA ASP A 113 1.09 11.68 -26.35
C ASP A 113 0.75 11.33 -27.81
N ILE A 114 1.42 10.32 -28.38
CA ILE A 114 1.13 9.84 -29.74
C ILE A 114 -0.28 9.24 -29.84
N HIS A 115 -0.75 8.54 -28.80
CA HIS A 115 -2.03 7.82 -28.84
C HIS A 115 -3.24 8.68 -28.46
N TYR A 116 -3.06 9.62 -27.54
CA TYR A 116 -4.15 10.42 -26.99
C TYR A 116 -4.11 11.90 -27.41
N GLY A 117 -2.95 12.39 -27.89
CA GLY A 117 -2.77 13.77 -28.32
C GLY A 117 -2.25 14.70 -27.23
N SER A 118 -1.58 15.78 -27.65
CA SER A 118 -0.93 16.75 -26.75
C SER A 118 -1.87 17.72 -26.04
N ASP A 119 -3.16 17.71 -26.36
CA ASP A 119 -4.17 18.57 -25.71
C ASP A 119 -4.45 18.15 -24.26
N TYR A 120 -3.94 16.98 -23.84
CA TYR A 120 -4.18 16.38 -22.52
C TYR A 120 -2.92 16.40 -21.62
N GLU A 121 -2.03 17.38 -21.80
CA GLU A 121 -0.84 17.55 -20.95
C GLU A 121 -1.22 18.17 -19.58
N HIS A 122 -0.67 17.59 -18.51
CA HIS A 122 -0.72 18.12 -17.14
C HIS A 122 0.43 19.10 -16.86
N THR A 123 0.16 20.13 -16.06
CA THR A 123 1.17 21.00 -15.43
C THR A 123 0.60 21.53 -14.12
N PHE A 124 1.11 21.01 -13.00
CA PHE A 124 0.68 21.37 -11.64
C PHE A 124 1.90 21.77 -10.81
N SER A 125 2.42 22.96 -11.05
CA SER A 125 3.63 23.48 -10.39
C SER A 125 3.41 23.92 -8.95
N GLU A 126 2.16 24.15 -8.59
CA GLU A 126 1.68 24.63 -7.30
C GLU A 126 1.43 23.50 -6.29
N LEU A 127 1.21 22.27 -6.77
CA LEU A 127 1.03 21.12 -5.89
C LEU A 127 2.36 20.66 -5.31
N THR A 128 2.39 20.51 -3.99
CA THR A 128 3.51 19.94 -3.26
C THR A 128 3.68 18.44 -3.58
N GLU A 129 4.84 17.89 -3.22
CA GLU A 129 5.02 16.44 -3.35
C GLU A 129 4.03 15.67 -2.47
N GLU A 130 3.81 16.14 -1.23
CA GLU A 130 2.88 15.52 -0.28
C GLU A 130 1.45 15.48 -0.82
N GLU A 131 0.94 16.60 -1.34
CA GLU A 131 -0.41 16.66 -1.94
C GLU A 131 -0.59 15.69 -3.11
N ILE A 132 0.45 15.53 -3.95
CA ILE A 132 0.43 14.56 -5.06
C ILE A 132 0.44 13.12 -4.53
N TYR A 133 1.18 12.83 -3.46
CA TYR A 133 1.18 11.50 -2.85
C TYR A 133 -0.12 11.19 -2.11
N ASP A 134 -0.72 12.15 -1.44
CA ASP A 134 -2.04 12.01 -0.82
C ASP A 134 -3.10 11.74 -1.90
N MET A 135 -3.04 12.46 -3.02
CA MET A 135 -3.88 12.18 -4.20
C MET A 135 -3.68 10.76 -4.74
N ILE A 136 -2.44 10.25 -4.78
CA ILE A 136 -2.16 8.85 -5.13
C ILE A 136 -2.87 7.89 -4.16
N GLN A 137 -2.83 8.13 -2.85
CA GLN A 137 -3.54 7.30 -1.87
C GLN A 137 -5.05 7.33 -2.10
N TYR A 138 -5.61 8.50 -2.41
CA TYR A 138 -7.02 8.61 -2.78
C TYR A 138 -7.36 7.76 -4.01
N ILE A 139 -6.60 7.86 -5.10
CA ILE A 139 -6.83 7.06 -6.31
C ILE A 139 -6.75 5.56 -5.99
N LYS A 140 -5.74 5.10 -5.24
CA LYS A 140 -5.61 3.70 -4.83
C LYS A 140 -6.78 3.21 -3.98
N SER A 141 -7.33 4.07 -3.12
CA SER A 141 -8.48 3.75 -2.28
C SER A 141 -9.78 3.53 -3.07
N ARG A 142 -9.89 4.15 -4.26
CA ARG A 142 -11.06 4.02 -5.16
C ARG A 142 -10.83 2.97 -6.25
N CYS A 143 -9.62 2.92 -6.77
CA CYS A 143 -9.21 2.13 -7.92
C CYS A 143 -8.06 1.21 -7.50
N PRO A 144 -8.34 0.13 -6.75
CA PRO A 144 -7.29 -0.76 -6.30
C PRO A 144 -6.61 -1.46 -7.48
N SER A 145 -5.31 -1.72 -7.32
CA SER A 145 -4.56 -2.65 -8.15
C SER A 145 -5.22 -4.03 -8.14
N ALA A 146 -5.00 -4.80 -9.21
CA ALA A 146 -5.43 -6.20 -9.23
C ALA A 146 -4.80 -6.92 -8.04
N GLU A 147 -5.62 -7.55 -7.20
CA GLU A 147 -5.12 -8.35 -6.09
C GLU A 147 -4.29 -9.49 -6.69
N LYS A 148 -2.97 -9.41 -6.54
CA LYS A 148 -2.06 -10.50 -6.92
C LYS A 148 -2.32 -11.66 -5.97
N GLN A 149 -3.18 -12.58 -6.41
CA GLN A 149 -3.35 -13.90 -5.80
C GLN A 149 -2.07 -14.73 -5.93
#